data_AF-A0A526XSA2-F1
#
_entry.id   AF-A0A526XSA2-F1
#
_cell.length_a   1.000
_cell.length_b   1.000
_cell.length_c   1.000
_cell.angle_alpha   90.00
_cell.angle_beta   90.00
_cell.angle_gamma   90.00
#
_symmetry.space_group_name_H-M   'P 1'
#
loop_
_entity.id
_entity.type
_entity.pdbx_description
1 polymer ?
#
loop_
_entity_poly.entity_id
_entity_poly.type
_entity_poly.pdbx_seq_one_letter_code
_entity_poly.pdbx_strand_id
1 'polypeptide(L)'
;YDVGHLYSLAHFRDRGLVSGPLFIQFVFGILGGIGADPDNLVHMKGIADKLFGDSYQFSVLAAGRHQTPMIAIAAAMGGNVRVGLEDSLYDGRQLAKSNA
;
A
#
# COMPACT_ATOMS: atom_id res chain seq x y z
N TYR A 1 -1.41 4.06 -5.01
CA TYR A 1 -2.68 4.71 -5.38
C TYR A 1 -3.37 3.97 -6.51
N ASP A 2 -2.67 3.49 -7.53
CA ASP A 2 -3.26 2.63 -8.55
C ASP A 2 -2.18 1.74 -9.19
N VAL A 3 -2.59 0.72 -9.94
CA VAL A 3 -1.70 -0.19 -10.67
C VAL A 3 -0.82 0.57 -11.66
N GLY A 4 -1.36 1.60 -12.32
CA GLY A 4 -0.60 2.46 -13.23
C GLY A 4 0.64 3.09 -12.59
N HIS A 5 0.61 3.37 -11.27
CA HIS A 5 1.77 3.93 -10.57
C HIS A 5 2.93 2.94 -10.44
N LEU A 6 2.65 1.62 -10.42
CA LEU A 6 3.69 0.59 -10.44
C LEU A 6 4.42 0.58 -11.78
N TYR A 7 3.68 0.73 -12.89
CA TYR A 7 4.27 0.84 -14.22
C TYR A 7 5.08 2.14 -14.40
N SER A 8 4.61 3.26 -13.83
CA SER A 8 5.40 4.49 -13.79
C SER A 8 6.72 4.29 -13.03
N LEU A 9 6.70 3.59 -11.89
CA LEU A 9 7.92 3.28 -11.13
C LEU A 9 8.86 2.35 -11.92
N ALA A 10 8.32 1.33 -12.59
CA ALA A 10 9.09 0.43 -13.45
C ALA A 10 9.79 1.21 -14.57
N HIS A 11 9.10 2.13 -15.24
CA HIS A 11 9.70 3.00 -16.27
C HIS A 11 10.91 3.78 -15.76
N PHE A 12 10.84 4.35 -14.55
CA PHE A 12 11.99 5.06 -13.97
C PHE A 12 13.13 4.12 -13.57
N ARG A 13 12.79 2.93 -13.10
CA ARG A 13 13.78 1.90 -12.74
C ARG A 13 14.53 1.37 -13.97
N ASP A 14 13.84 1.10 -15.07
CA ASP A 14 14.44 0.62 -16.33
C ASP A 14 15.42 1.64 -16.92
N ARG A 15 15.20 2.93 -16.65
CA ARG A 15 16.08 4.03 -17.05
C ARG A 15 17.25 4.28 -16.08
N GLY A 16 17.39 3.47 -15.03
CA GLY A 16 18.44 3.62 -14.03
C GLY A 16 18.29 4.85 -13.12
N LEU A 17 17.09 5.46 -13.08
CA LEU A 17 16.84 6.67 -12.28
C LEU A 17 16.46 6.36 -10.82
N VAL A 18 16.14 5.10 -10.53
CA VAL A 18 15.84 4.60 -9.19
C VAL A 18 16.63 3.32 -8.97
N SER A 19 17.33 3.23 -7.85
CA SER A 19 18.25 2.15 -7.51
C SER A 19 17.99 1.56 -6.13
N GLY A 20 18.53 0.35 -5.89
CA GLY A 20 18.45 -0.34 -4.61
C GLY A 20 17.13 -1.07 -4.38
N PRO A 21 16.95 -1.68 -3.19
CA PRO A 21 15.69 -2.28 -2.80
C PRO A 21 14.61 -1.19 -2.73
N LEU A 22 13.53 -1.37 -3.48
CA LEU A 22 12.43 -0.41 -3.47
C LEU A 22 11.60 -0.59 -2.19
N PHE A 23 11.12 0.51 -1.62
CA PHE A 23 10.08 0.46 -0.60
C PHE A 23 8.79 1.03 -1.18
N ILE A 24 7.84 0.15 -1.51
CA ILE A 24 6.62 0.51 -2.23
C ILE A 24 5.44 0.58 -1.27
N GLN A 25 4.86 1.78 -1.11
CA GLN A 25 3.65 1.99 -0.31
C GLN A 25 2.42 1.86 -1.21
N PHE A 26 1.61 0.82 -0.98
CA PHE A 26 0.31 0.68 -1.63
C PHE A 26 -0.73 1.48 -0.84
N VAL A 27 -1.46 2.34 -1.56
CA VAL A 27 -2.42 3.27 -0.98
C VAL A 27 -3.79 2.98 -1.56
N PHE A 28 -4.75 2.67 -0.68
CA PHE A 28 -6.10 2.21 -1.04
C PHE A 28 -7.19 3.13 -0.49
N GLY A 29 -8.32 3.21 -1.20
CA GLY A 29 -9.55 3.81 -0.70
C GLY A 29 -9.61 5.33 -0.83
N ILE A 30 -8.74 5.93 -1.64
CA ILE A 30 -8.80 7.37 -1.98
C ILE A 30 -9.65 7.54 -3.23
N LEU A 31 -10.59 8.49 -3.21
CA LEU A 31 -11.40 8.84 -4.39
C LEU A 31 -10.48 9.31 -5.53
N GLY A 32 -10.55 8.62 -6.67
CA GLY A 32 -9.65 8.83 -7.81
C GLY A 32 -8.45 7.86 -7.87
N GLY A 33 -8.29 7.00 -6.86
CA GLY A 33 -7.36 5.86 -6.88
C GLY A 33 -8.10 4.52 -6.80
N ILE A 34 -7.34 3.46 -6.52
CA ILE A 34 -7.83 2.10 -6.39
C ILE A 34 -8.63 1.89 -5.09
N GLY A 35 -9.70 1.09 -5.18
CA GLY A 35 -10.59 0.78 -4.07
C GLY A 35 -9.92 -0.05 -2.97
N ALA A 36 -10.41 0.09 -1.73
CA ALA A 36 -9.92 -0.66 -0.56
C ALA A 36 -10.56 -2.06 -0.44
N ASP A 37 -10.45 -2.83 -1.51
CA ASP A 37 -10.90 -4.22 -1.60
C ASP A 37 -9.68 -5.17 -1.49
N PRO A 38 -9.80 -6.31 -0.79
CA PRO A 38 -8.71 -7.30 -0.69
C PRO A 38 -8.16 -7.74 -2.06
N ASP A 39 -9.03 -7.91 -3.05
CA ASP A 39 -8.63 -8.31 -4.40
C ASP A 39 -7.71 -7.29 -5.06
N ASN A 40 -7.92 -5.99 -4.80
CA ASN A 40 -7.05 -4.93 -5.29
C ASN A 40 -5.65 -5.01 -4.65
N LEU A 41 -5.56 -5.37 -3.37
CA LEU A 41 -4.27 -5.57 -2.70
C LEU A 41 -3.53 -6.78 -3.28
N VAL A 42 -4.22 -7.92 -3.43
CA VAL A 42 -3.64 -9.12 -4.04
C VAL A 42 -3.19 -8.82 -5.47
N HIS A 43 -4.00 -8.10 -6.24
CA HIS A 43 -3.66 -7.70 -7.60
C HIS A 43 -2.44 -6.76 -7.64
N MET A 44 -2.41 -5.68 -6.86
CA MET A 44 -1.26 -4.77 -6.81
C MET A 44 0.02 -5.48 -6.37
N LYS A 45 -0.05 -6.38 -5.38
CA LYS A 45 1.09 -7.18 -4.96
C LYS A 45 1.60 -8.06 -6.11
N GLY A 46 0.69 -8.77 -6.78
CA GLY A 46 1.04 -9.63 -7.91
C GLY A 46 1.63 -8.87 -9.11
N ILE A 47 1.21 -7.62 -9.36
CA ILE A 47 1.82 -6.77 -10.38
C ILE A 47 3.22 -6.30 -9.93
N ALA A 48 3.38 -5.90 -8.67
CA ALA A 48 4.67 -5.53 -8.14
C ALA A 48 5.67 -6.70 -8.16
N ASP A 49 5.24 -7.92 -7.87
CA ASP A 49 6.05 -9.15 -8.00
C ASP A 49 6.55 -9.34 -9.43
N LYS A 50 5.67 -9.18 -10.42
CA LYS A 50 6.04 -9.29 -11.84
C LYS A 50 7.03 -8.22 -12.29
N LEU A 51 6.89 -6.99 -11.80
CA LEU A 51 7.70 -5.86 -12.23
C LEU A 51 9.04 -5.76 -11.50
N PHE A 52 9.09 -6.16 -10.23
CA PHE A 52 10.23 -5.89 -9.35
C PHE A 52 10.85 -7.14 -8.72
N GLY A 53 10.25 -8.33 -8.85
CA GLY A 53 10.75 -9.57 -8.27
C GLY A 53 11.06 -9.43 -6.78
N ASP A 54 12.23 -9.93 -6.34
CA ASP A 54 12.64 -9.86 -4.92
C ASP A 54 13.30 -8.52 -4.53
N SER A 55 13.33 -7.54 -5.43
CA SER A 55 14.07 -6.29 -5.23
C SER A 55 13.23 -5.15 -4.67
N TYR A 56 12.18 -5.49 -3.91
CA TYR A 56 11.35 -4.55 -3.19
C TYR A 56 10.80 -5.13 -1.89
N GLN A 57 10.44 -4.23 -0.99
CA GLN A 57 9.54 -4.47 0.12
C GLN A 57 8.27 -3.64 -0.11
N PHE A 58 7.15 -4.10 0.44
CA PHE A 58 5.90 -3.36 0.35
C PHE A 58 5.36 -3.00 1.73
N SER A 59 4.60 -1.92 1.76
CA SER A 59 3.77 -1.49 2.88
C SER A 59 2.36 -1.21 2.37
N VAL A 60 1.38 -1.25 3.28
CA VAL A 60 -0.01 -0.92 2.97
C VAL A 60 -0.52 0.15 3.92
N LEU A 61 -1.24 1.11 3.35
CA LEU A 61 -2.16 2.00 4.06
C LEU A 61 -3.52 1.98 3.35
N ALA A 62 -4.60 2.13 4.11
CA ALA A 62 -5.95 2.26 3.58
C ALA A 62 -6.72 3.34 4.33
N ALA A 63 -7.49 4.13 3.58
CA ALA A 63 -8.18 5.30 4.12
C ALA A 63 -9.31 4.94 5.10
N GLY A 64 -9.38 5.67 6.20
CA GLY A 64 -10.45 5.61 7.20
C GLY A 64 -10.66 4.21 7.77
N ARG A 65 -11.93 3.77 7.80
CA ARG A 65 -12.34 2.47 8.38
C ARG A 65 -11.67 1.25 7.75
N HIS A 66 -11.04 1.41 6.58
CA HIS A 66 -10.35 0.32 5.90
C HIS A 66 -8.94 0.07 6.43
N GLN A 67 -8.39 0.95 7.28
CA GLN A 67 -7.03 0.86 7.81
C GLN A 67 -6.74 -0.52 8.42
N THR A 68 -7.43 -0.89 9.52
CA THR A 68 -7.12 -2.14 10.25
C THR A 68 -7.32 -3.40 9.40
N PRO A 69 -8.43 -3.58 8.65
CA PRO A 69 -8.59 -4.78 7.83
C PRO A 69 -7.53 -4.93 6.73
N MET A 70 -7.18 -3.84 6.03
CA MET A 70 -6.24 -3.92 4.91
C MET A 70 -4.80 -4.15 5.39
N ILE A 71 -4.37 -3.52 6.48
CA ILE A 71 -3.03 -3.75 7.02
C ILE A 71 -2.88 -5.15 7.63
N ALA A 72 -3.95 -5.74 8.16
CA ALA A 72 -3.93 -7.11 8.65
C ALA A 72 -3.69 -8.11 7.51
N ILE A 73 -4.34 -7.92 6.36
CA ILE A 73 -4.08 -8.71 5.14
C ILE A 73 -2.63 -8.50 4.69
N ALA A 74 -2.15 -7.26 4.67
CA ALA A 74 -0.77 -6.94 4.30
C ALA A 74 0.26 -7.66 5.19
N ALA A 75 0.07 -7.62 6.51
CA ALA A 75 0.93 -8.32 7.47
C ALA A 75 0.89 -9.84 7.25
N ALA A 76 -0.28 -10.42 7.00
CA ALA A 76 -0.42 -11.85 6.68
C ALA A 76 0.28 -12.25 5.36
N MET A 77 0.40 -11.31 4.41
CA MET A 77 1.15 -11.48 3.16
C MET A 77 2.66 -11.18 3.30
N GLY A 78 3.17 -10.97 4.52
CA GLY A 78 4.58 -10.65 4.78
C GLY A 78 4.97 -9.20 4.47
N GLY A 79 3.99 -8.30 4.35
CA GLY A 79 4.19 -6.88 4.12
C GLY A 79 4.35 -6.06 5.40
N ASN A 80 4.79 -4.82 5.24
CA ASN A 80 4.82 -3.82 6.30
C ASN A 80 3.45 -3.14 6.42
N VAL A 81 3.19 -2.50 7.55
CA VAL A 81 1.93 -1.80 7.84
C VAL A 81 2.16 -0.32 8.07
N ARG A 82 1.22 0.52 7.65
CA ARG A 82 1.18 1.93 7.99
C ARG A 82 -0.16 2.27 8.65
N VAL A 83 -0.08 2.97 9.77
CA VAL A 83 -1.21 3.49 10.55
C VAL A 83 -0.94 4.95 10.91
N GLY A 84 -1.97 5.62 11.41
CA GLY A 84 -1.88 6.98 11.93
C GLY A 84 -3.12 7.81 11.60
N LEU A 85 -3.25 8.93 12.32
CA LEU A 85 -4.34 9.89 12.18
C LEU A 85 -4.38 10.57 10.81
N GLU A 86 -3.27 10.55 10.05
CA GLU A 86 -3.25 10.97 8.65
C GLU A 86 -4.16 10.10 7.77
N ASP A 87 -4.17 8.79 8.04
CA ASP A 87 -4.85 7.81 7.19
C ASP A 87 -6.25 7.48 7.73
N SER A 88 -6.44 7.49 9.06
CA SER A 88 -7.73 7.28 9.72
C SER A 88 -7.79 8.01 11.06
N LEU A 89 -8.86 8.78 11.28
CA LEU A 89 -9.15 9.43 12.56
C LEU A 89 -9.80 8.50 13.59
N TYR A 90 -10.00 7.21 13.27
CA TYR A 90 -10.81 6.29 14.07
C TYR A 90 -10.02 5.10 14.60
N ASP A 91 -10.26 4.75 15.86
CA ASP A 91 -9.95 3.47 16.48
C ASP A 91 -11.26 2.66 16.62
N GLY A 92 -11.43 1.70 15.73
CA GLY A 92 -12.70 0.99 15.55
C GLY A 92 -13.85 1.96 15.18
N ARG A 93 -14.85 2.07 16.05
CA ARG A 93 -16.03 2.94 15.83
C ARG A 93 -15.90 4.31 16.51
N GLN A 94 -14.81 4.58 17.21
CA GLN A 94 -14.61 5.81 17.99
C GLN A 94 -13.46 6.63 17.39
N LEU A 95 -13.40 7.93 17.69
CA LEU A 95 -12.25 8.74 17.31
C LEU A 95 -11.01 8.29 18.08
N ALA A 96 -9.91 8.08 17.37
CA ALA A 96 -8.61 7.81 17.97
C ALA A 96 -8.13 9.07 18.70
N LYS A 97 -7.62 8.90 19.92
CA LYS A 97 -7.14 10.01 20.77
C LYS A 97 -5.70 10.44 20.44
N SER A 98 -4.94 9.54 19.85
CA SER A 98 -3.53 9.70 19.51
C SER A 98 -3.17 8.76 18.36
N ASN A 99 -1.97 8.94 17.80
CA ASN A 99 -1.37 7.92 16.92
C ASN A 99 -0.94 6.66 17.68
N ALA A 100 -0.58 6.81 18.97
CA ALA A 100 -0.18 5.72 19.86
C ALA A 100 -1.38 5.07 20.54
#